data_AF-A0A519BPW7-F1
#
_entry.id   AF-A0A519BPW7-F1
#
_cell.length_a   1.000
_cell.length_b   1.000
_cell.length_c   1.000
_cell.angle_alpha   90.00
_cell.angle_beta   90.00
_cell.angle_gamma   90.00
#
_symmetry.space_group_name_H-M   'P 1'
#
loop_
_entity.id
_entity.type
_entity.pdbx_description
1 polymer ?
#
loop_
_entity_poly.entity_id
_entity_poly.type
_entity_poly.pdbx_seq_one_letter_code
_entity_poly.pdbx_strand_id
1 'polypeptide(L)'
;MEYICSYKGTIKGKGKNQSNLEGYGNKDCIDDIYTDTDKDKAVFADKRSRTKEEQILNLSPHSSFSSECSEEESIIIIGIKVPINTLCPCSKEISKYGAHNQRGVVSVLLEFSKLIWFEDIINDVESCASSPIYSLLKRADERFVTEHAYENPMFVEDVVRCVAGILKKNKNIKWFRVEAENFESIHNHNAYAMTEG
;
A
#
# COMPACT_ATOMS: atom_id res chain seq x y z
N MET A 1 9.38 -8.44 -0.84
CA MET A 1 8.29 -8.03 0.05
C MET A 1 7.50 -6.99 -0.70
N GLU A 2 6.24 -7.31 -0.97
CA GLU A 2 5.48 -6.92 -2.15
C GLU A 2 4.51 -5.76 -1.92
N TYR A 3 4.39 -4.85 -2.89
CA TYR A 3 3.19 -4.03 -3.03
C TYR A 3 2.15 -4.89 -3.76
N ILE A 4 1.05 -5.13 -3.08
CA ILE A 4 -0.10 -5.87 -3.52
C ILE A 4 -1.10 -4.77 -3.82
N CYS A 5 -1.70 -4.80 -4.99
CA CYS A 5 -2.80 -3.93 -5.33
C CYS A 5 -3.81 -4.77 -6.10
N SER A 6 -5.10 -4.61 -5.85
CA SER A 6 -6.15 -5.29 -6.59
C SER A 6 -7.04 -4.27 -7.28
N TYR A 7 -7.78 -4.73 -8.26
CA TYR A 7 -8.70 -3.94 -9.07
C TYR A 7 -9.93 -4.81 -9.29
N LYS A 8 -11.15 -4.27 -9.23
CA LYS A 8 -12.37 -5.07 -9.45
C LYS A 8 -13.48 -4.31 -10.16
N GLY A 9 -13.47 -4.24 -11.49
CA GLY A 9 -14.60 -3.69 -12.26
C GLY A 9 -15.42 -4.75 -12.98
N THR A 10 -16.74 -4.57 -13.05
CA THR A 10 -17.59 -5.10 -14.12
C THR A 10 -18.30 -3.94 -14.80
N ILE A 11 -18.09 -3.77 -16.11
CA ILE A 11 -18.82 -2.79 -16.93
C ILE A 11 -20.11 -3.45 -17.45
N LYS A 12 -21.27 -2.88 -17.12
CA LYS A 12 -22.49 -3.06 -17.91
C LYS A 12 -23.12 -1.70 -18.24
N GLY A 13 -22.46 -0.96 -19.13
CA GLY A 13 -23.09 0.14 -19.85
C GLY A 13 -23.70 -0.37 -21.15
N LYS A 14 -25.02 -0.62 -21.20
CA LYS A 14 -25.75 -0.52 -22.46
C LYS A 14 -25.93 0.98 -22.75
N GLY A 15 -25.12 1.54 -23.63
CA GLY A 15 -25.41 2.88 -24.17
C GLY A 15 -24.17 3.69 -24.54
N LYS A 16 -24.09 4.02 -25.83
CA LYS A 16 -23.11 4.89 -26.48
C LYS A 16 -22.87 6.21 -25.73
N ASN A 17 -21.61 6.59 -25.53
CA ASN A 17 -21.02 7.83 -26.07
C ASN A 17 -19.56 7.96 -25.63
N GLN A 18 -18.64 7.89 -26.59
CA GLN A 18 -17.33 8.51 -26.49
C GLN A 18 -17.54 10.03 -26.42
N SER A 19 -17.08 10.70 -25.36
CA SER A 19 -16.56 12.07 -25.46
C SER A 19 -15.91 12.53 -24.16
N ASN A 20 -14.69 13.06 -24.35
CA ASN A 20 -14.02 14.08 -23.55
C ASN A 20 -13.27 13.63 -22.29
N LEU A 21 -12.15 12.95 -22.53
CA LEU A 21 -10.97 12.97 -21.65
C LEU A 21 -10.06 14.13 -22.10
N GLU A 22 -10.19 15.30 -21.49
CA GLU A 22 -9.14 16.33 -21.53
C GLU A 22 -8.24 16.13 -20.32
N GLY A 23 -7.00 15.69 -20.60
CA GLY A 23 -6.00 15.35 -19.61
C GLY A 23 -5.12 16.51 -19.19
N TYR A 24 -4.61 16.42 -17.96
CA TYR A 24 -3.32 16.99 -17.57
C TYR A 24 -2.45 15.84 -17.05
N GLY A 25 -1.50 15.40 -17.86
CA GLY A 25 -0.56 14.32 -17.54
C GLY A 25 0.00 13.66 -18.80
N ASN A 26 1.31 13.44 -18.85
CA ASN A 26 2.06 12.95 -20.02
C ASN A 26 1.43 11.69 -20.65
N LYS A 27 1.24 11.71 -21.97
CA LYS A 27 0.41 10.79 -22.77
C LYS A 27 1.08 9.47 -23.20
N ASP A 28 2.25 9.11 -22.68
CA ASP A 28 3.07 8.08 -23.33
C ASP A 28 3.14 6.71 -22.63
N CYS A 29 2.26 6.42 -21.67
CA CYS A 29 2.14 5.07 -21.11
C CYS A 29 0.68 4.76 -20.78
N ILE A 30 0.22 3.56 -21.16
CA ILE A 30 -1.08 2.93 -20.91
C ILE A 30 -2.10 3.12 -22.06
N ASP A 31 -1.76 2.52 -23.20
CA ASP A 31 -2.76 1.79 -23.96
C ASP A 31 -2.97 0.42 -23.26
N ASP A 32 -4.23 -0.03 -23.17
CA ASP A 32 -4.71 -1.33 -22.67
C ASP A 32 -5.12 -1.44 -21.18
N ILE A 33 -6.37 -1.07 -20.89
CA ILE A 33 -7.11 -1.56 -19.71
C ILE A 33 -7.75 -2.91 -20.06
N TYR A 34 -7.12 -4.02 -19.66
CA TYR A 34 -7.59 -5.38 -19.94
C TYR A 34 -8.45 -5.94 -18.78
N THR A 35 -9.73 -6.26 -19.03
CA THR A 35 -10.64 -6.87 -18.06
C THR A 35 -10.53 -8.40 -18.09
N ASP A 36 -9.71 -8.98 -17.20
CA ASP A 36 -9.63 -10.43 -16.99
C ASP A 36 -10.04 -10.74 -15.54
N THR A 37 -11.15 -11.46 -15.37
CA THR A 37 -11.68 -11.89 -14.08
C THR A 37 -10.96 -13.16 -13.64
N ASP A 38 -10.48 -13.22 -12.39
CA ASP A 38 -9.81 -14.36 -11.74
C ASP A 38 -8.31 -14.58 -12.05
N LYS A 39 -7.49 -13.51 -12.00
CA LYS A 39 -6.02 -13.67 -11.89
C LYS A 39 -5.41 -12.70 -10.89
N ASP A 40 -4.62 -13.26 -9.96
CA ASP A 40 -3.67 -12.50 -9.16
C ASP A 40 -2.62 -11.86 -10.07
N LYS A 41 -2.44 -10.54 -9.98
CA LYS A 41 -1.47 -9.79 -10.78
C LYS A 41 -0.57 -8.95 -9.89
N ALA A 42 0.74 -9.07 -10.10
CA ALA A 42 1.73 -8.23 -9.43
C ALA A 42 1.76 -6.84 -10.09
N VAL A 43 1.80 -5.78 -9.26
CA VAL A 43 2.05 -4.41 -9.70
C VAL A 43 3.46 -4.03 -9.24
N PHE A 44 4.27 -3.52 -10.18
CA PHE A 44 5.65 -3.13 -9.91
C PHE A 44 5.75 -1.61 -9.88
N ALA A 45 6.12 -1.06 -8.72
CA ALA A 45 6.46 0.36 -8.58
C ALA A 45 7.98 0.52 -8.58
N ASP A 46 8.51 1.37 -9.46
CA ASP A 46 9.93 1.70 -9.46
C ASP A 46 10.24 2.65 -8.29
N LYS A 47 11.17 2.24 -7.44
CA LYS A 47 11.55 2.97 -6.22
C LYS A 47 13.01 3.36 -6.27
N ARG A 48 13.26 4.66 -6.14
CA ARG A 48 14.60 5.22 -6.16
C ARG A 48 15.10 5.48 -4.75
N SER A 49 16.32 5.00 -4.45
CA SER A 49 17.03 5.40 -3.24
C SER A 49 17.66 6.79 -3.44
N ARG A 50 17.99 7.46 -2.33
CA ARG A 50 18.49 8.84 -2.35
C ARG A 50 19.82 9.01 -3.10
N THR A 51 20.64 7.95 -3.20
CA THR A 51 22.00 8.02 -3.79
C THR A 51 22.16 7.45 -5.20
N LYS A 52 21.07 7.13 -5.94
CA LYS A 52 21.14 6.79 -7.39
C LYS A 52 19.80 6.98 -8.14
N GLU A 53 19.90 7.31 -9.43
CA GLU A 53 18.78 7.49 -10.38
C GLU A 53 18.23 6.20 -11.04
N GLU A 54 18.80 5.01 -10.79
CA GLU A 54 18.30 3.73 -11.35
C GLU A 54 18.57 2.56 -10.39
N GLN A 55 17.59 1.70 -10.07
CA GLN A 55 17.16 0.56 -10.91
C GLN A 55 16.19 -0.41 -10.16
N ILE A 56 15.02 -0.64 -10.78
CA ILE A 56 14.16 -1.84 -10.89
C ILE A 56 13.89 -2.67 -9.64
N LEU A 57 12.60 -2.92 -9.37
CA LEU A 57 12.19 -4.07 -8.57
C LEU A 57 10.99 -4.86 -9.12
N ASN A 58 11.31 -6.08 -9.54
CA ASN A 58 10.39 -7.21 -9.72
C ASN A 58 10.18 -7.94 -8.38
N LEU A 59 8.95 -8.07 -7.88
CA LEU A 59 8.56 -8.97 -6.79
C LEU A 59 7.13 -9.56 -6.96
N SER A 60 6.96 -10.85 -6.65
CA SER A 60 5.73 -11.68 -6.81
C SER A 60 5.62 -12.72 -5.67
N PRO A 61 4.49 -13.45 -5.46
CA PRO A 61 3.07 -13.06 -5.50
C PRO A 61 2.25 -13.49 -4.24
N HIS A 62 1.18 -12.75 -3.90
CA HIS A 62 -0.12 -13.31 -3.45
C HIS A 62 -1.18 -12.19 -3.26
N SER A 63 -2.15 -12.08 -4.15
CA SER A 63 -3.37 -11.27 -3.94
C SER A 63 -4.59 -12.21 -3.78
N SER A 64 -5.75 -11.69 -3.37
CA SER A 64 -7.01 -12.41 -3.41
C SER A 64 -8.14 -11.43 -3.72
N PHE A 65 -9.19 -11.90 -4.41
CA PHE A 65 -10.16 -11.06 -5.12
C PHE A 65 -11.61 -11.50 -4.81
N SER A 66 -12.48 -10.61 -4.33
CA SER A 66 -13.92 -10.92 -4.03
C SER A 66 -14.88 -9.77 -4.42
N SER A 67 -15.92 -10.07 -5.21
CA SER A 67 -16.93 -9.11 -5.72
C SER A 67 -18.29 -9.61 -5.33
N GLU A 68 -19.12 -8.69 -4.90
CA GLU A 68 -20.55 -8.92 -4.76
C GLU A 68 -21.27 -8.02 -5.77
N CYS A 69 -22.10 -8.63 -6.60
CA CYS A 69 -22.98 -7.93 -7.53
C CYS A 69 -24.42 -8.11 -7.04
N SER A 70 -25.10 -7.03 -6.68
CA SER A 70 -26.55 -6.98 -6.58
C SER A 70 -27.14 -6.37 -7.86
N GLU A 71 -28.43 -6.58 -8.12
CA GLU A 71 -29.06 -6.30 -9.42
C GLU A 71 -29.15 -4.80 -9.79
N GLU A 72 -28.80 -3.87 -8.88
CA GLU A 72 -28.99 -2.42 -9.11
C GLU A 72 -27.74 -1.54 -8.93
N GLU A 73 -26.66 -1.98 -8.26
CA GLU A 73 -25.38 -1.25 -8.20
C GLU A 73 -24.17 -2.19 -8.16
N SER A 74 -23.17 -1.96 -9.02
CA SER A 74 -21.91 -2.70 -9.01
C SER A 74 -20.92 -2.05 -8.03
N ILE A 75 -20.63 -2.73 -6.92
CA ILE A 75 -19.64 -2.29 -5.94
C ILE A 75 -18.26 -2.83 -6.33
N ILE A 76 -17.27 -1.95 -6.36
CA ILE A 76 -15.88 -2.26 -6.69
C ILE A 76 -15.05 -2.13 -5.42
N ILE A 77 -14.48 -3.23 -4.94
CA ILE A 77 -13.55 -3.23 -3.81
C ILE A 77 -12.15 -3.60 -4.29
N ILE A 78 -11.18 -2.81 -3.85
CA ILE A 78 -9.76 -2.97 -4.13
C ILE A 78 -9.01 -3.18 -2.82
N GLY A 79 -8.42 -4.36 -2.64
CA GLY A 79 -7.37 -4.67 -1.68
C GLY A 79 -5.93 -4.41 -2.16
N ILE A 80 -5.18 -3.63 -1.41
CA ILE A 80 -3.77 -3.29 -1.62
C ILE A 80 -3.00 -3.76 -0.40
N LYS A 81 -1.90 -4.51 -0.50
CA LYS A 81 -1.06 -4.86 0.65
C LYS A 81 0.36 -4.33 0.47
N VAL A 82 0.82 -3.51 1.39
CA VAL A 82 2.08 -2.79 1.24
C VAL A 82 3.08 -3.34 2.25
N PRO A 83 4.30 -3.68 1.83
CA PRO A 83 5.31 -4.22 2.71
C PRO A 83 6.00 -3.05 3.42
N ILE A 84 6.04 -3.08 4.74
CA ILE A 84 6.57 -1.97 5.53
C ILE A 84 7.60 -2.46 6.53
N ASN A 85 8.44 -1.52 7.00
CA ASN A 85 9.30 -1.73 8.14
C ASN A 85 8.81 -0.86 9.30
N THR A 86 8.67 -1.48 10.48
CA THR A 86 8.28 -0.82 11.72
C THR A 86 9.36 -1.02 12.76
N LEU A 87 9.58 0.01 13.57
CA LEU A 87 10.49 -0.04 14.72
C LEU A 87 9.70 0.22 15.99
N CYS A 88 9.85 -0.67 16.97
CA CYS A 88 9.03 -0.66 18.17
C CYS A 88 9.35 0.53 19.09
N PRO A 89 8.38 1.43 19.34
CA PRO A 89 8.58 2.56 20.25
C PRO A 89 8.96 2.11 21.67
N CYS A 90 8.31 1.05 22.18
CA CYS A 90 8.57 0.49 23.50
C CYS A 90 10.02 0.02 23.63
N SER A 91 10.53 -0.74 22.64
CA SER A 91 11.91 -1.23 22.66
C SER A 91 12.93 -0.10 22.69
N LYS A 92 12.69 0.96 21.90
CA LYS A 92 13.55 2.15 21.87
C LYS A 92 13.56 2.88 23.22
N GLU A 93 12.40 2.99 23.88
CA GLU A 93 12.28 3.71 25.14
C GLU A 93 13.01 3.02 26.30
N ILE A 94 12.96 1.69 26.37
CA ILE A 94 13.53 0.92 27.49
C ILE A 94 15.00 0.52 27.27
N SER A 95 15.50 0.59 26.04
CA SER A 95 16.85 0.11 25.70
C SER A 95 17.87 1.25 25.72
N LYS A 96 19.05 1.00 26.30
CA LYS A 96 20.15 1.98 26.28
C LYS A 96 20.67 2.27 24.87
N TYR A 97 20.63 1.28 23.99
CA TYR A 97 21.03 1.36 22.59
C TYR A 97 20.17 0.43 21.74
N GLY A 98 19.90 0.83 20.51
CA GLY A 98 19.13 0.04 19.57
C GLY A 98 17.64 -0.08 19.93
N ALA A 99 16.91 -0.71 19.04
CA ALA A 99 15.51 -1.07 19.20
C ALA A 99 15.22 -2.18 18.19
N HIS A 100 14.36 -3.13 18.55
CA HIS A 100 13.97 -4.14 17.56
C HIS A 100 13.08 -3.50 16.48
N ASN A 101 13.28 -3.97 15.27
CA ASN A 101 12.48 -3.63 14.11
C ASN A 101 12.08 -4.92 13.39
N GLN A 102 11.00 -4.81 12.64
CA GLN A 102 10.40 -5.95 12.00
C GLN A 102 9.77 -5.56 10.68
N ARG A 103 9.69 -6.57 9.82
CA ARG A 103 8.89 -6.49 8.61
C ARG A 103 7.42 -6.60 8.98
N GLY A 104 6.59 -5.88 8.26
CA GLY A 104 5.15 -5.99 8.35
C GLY A 104 4.49 -5.84 6.99
N VAL A 105 3.20 -6.08 6.95
CA VAL A 105 2.35 -5.88 5.78
C VAL A 105 1.12 -5.10 6.20
N VAL A 106 0.80 -4.04 5.47
CA VAL A 106 -0.43 -3.27 5.65
C VAL A 106 -1.37 -3.60 4.50
N SER A 107 -2.52 -4.21 4.78
CA SER A 107 -3.58 -4.48 3.81
C SER A 107 -4.65 -3.38 3.86
N VAL A 108 -4.98 -2.77 2.74
CA VAL A 108 -5.96 -1.71 2.55
C VAL A 108 -7.00 -2.19 1.56
N LEU A 109 -8.21 -2.51 2.02
CA LEU A 109 -9.38 -2.66 1.15
C LEU A 109 -10.05 -1.29 1.00
N LEU A 110 -10.49 -0.94 -0.20
CA LEU A 110 -11.11 0.36 -0.48
C LEU A 110 -12.22 0.24 -1.54
N GLU A 111 -13.34 0.90 -1.27
CA GLU A 111 -14.39 1.22 -2.24
C GLU A 111 -14.24 2.69 -2.64
N PHE A 112 -14.37 3.01 -3.93
CA PHE A 112 -14.17 4.35 -4.44
C PHE A 112 -15.20 4.76 -5.49
N SER A 113 -15.40 6.07 -5.62
CA SER A 113 -16.32 6.71 -6.57
C SER A 113 -15.64 7.23 -7.84
N LYS A 114 -14.32 7.46 -7.81
CA LYS A 114 -13.50 7.91 -8.93
C LYS A 114 -12.18 7.16 -8.94
N LEU A 115 -11.59 7.01 -10.12
CA LEU A 115 -10.30 6.31 -10.29
C LEU A 115 -9.25 6.85 -9.30
N ILE A 116 -8.60 5.93 -8.59
CA ILE A 116 -7.52 6.18 -7.64
C ILE A 116 -6.27 5.46 -8.17
N TRP A 117 -5.12 6.13 -8.13
CA TRP A 117 -3.84 5.52 -8.48
C TRP A 117 -3.33 4.66 -7.32
N PHE A 118 -2.78 3.51 -7.65
CA PHE A 118 -2.31 2.57 -6.64
C PHE A 118 -1.05 3.07 -5.95
N GLU A 119 -0.23 3.79 -6.71
CA GLU A 119 0.96 4.49 -6.26
C GLU A 119 0.62 5.49 -5.15
N ASP A 120 -0.53 6.18 -5.24
CA ASP A 120 -0.96 7.13 -4.20
C ASP A 120 -1.24 6.40 -2.89
N ILE A 121 -2.00 5.30 -2.93
CA ILE A 121 -2.30 4.50 -1.72
C ILE A 121 -1.02 3.85 -1.16
N ILE A 122 -0.14 3.37 -2.03
CA ILE A 122 1.15 2.83 -1.62
C ILE A 122 1.96 3.90 -0.87
N ASN A 123 2.09 5.10 -1.45
CA ASN A 123 2.83 6.21 -0.84
C ASN A 123 2.19 6.64 0.50
N ASP A 124 0.86 6.69 0.57
CA ASP A 124 0.13 6.99 1.80
C ASP A 124 0.47 5.97 2.90
N VAL A 125 0.45 4.68 2.58
CA VAL A 125 0.79 3.62 3.54
C VAL A 125 2.23 3.70 3.99
N GLU A 126 3.17 3.91 3.07
CA GLU A 126 4.58 3.99 3.40
C GLU A 126 4.95 5.22 4.22
N SER A 127 4.25 6.33 4.01
CA SER A 127 4.42 7.55 4.82
C SER A 127 4.00 7.34 6.28
N CYS A 128 3.20 6.31 6.56
CA CYS A 128 2.73 5.95 7.89
C CYS A 128 3.58 4.88 8.59
N ALA A 129 4.56 4.29 7.91
CA ALA A 129 5.47 3.30 8.50
C ALA A 129 6.70 3.98 9.14
N SER A 130 7.50 3.23 9.89
CA SER A 130 8.79 3.75 10.39
C SER A 130 9.77 3.99 9.27
N SER A 131 9.79 3.10 8.26
CA SER A 131 10.48 3.36 7.00
C SER A 131 9.89 2.53 5.86
N PRO A 132 9.99 3.02 4.61
CA PRO A 132 9.71 2.20 3.44
C PRO A 132 10.72 1.07 3.28
N ILE A 133 10.34 0.05 2.49
CA ILE A 133 11.22 -1.05 2.10
C ILE A 133 11.80 -0.77 0.71
N TYR A 134 13.08 -1.08 0.55
CA TYR A 134 13.81 -1.04 -0.71
C TYR A 134 14.44 -2.40 -0.99
N SER A 135 14.55 -2.78 -2.25
CA SER A 135 15.22 -4.02 -2.67
C SER A 135 16.72 -4.00 -2.50
N LEU A 136 17.31 -2.87 -2.85
CA LEU A 136 18.73 -2.66 -2.85
C LEU A 136 19.03 -1.33 -2.20
N LEU A 137 19.87 -1.37 -1.18
CA LEU A 137 20.39 -0.18 -0.51
C LEU A 137 21.90 -0.22 -0.60
N LYS A 138 22.50 0.93 -0.92
CA LYS A 138 23.93 1.12 -0.67
C LYS A 138 24.15 1.47 0.80
N ARG A 139 25.39 1.36 1.28
CA ARG A 139 25.75 1.68 2.68
C ARG A 139 25.23 3.04 3.16
N ALA A 140 25.31 4.08 2.34
CA ALA A 140 24.82 5.40 2.69
C ALA A 140 23.29 5.44 2.84
N ASP A 141 22.57 4.71 1.97
CA ASP A 141 21.11 4.62 2.05
C ASP A 141 20.66 3.73 3.22
N GLU A 142 21.35 2.62 3.46
CA GLU A 142 21.10 1.71 4.58
C GLU A 142 21.23 2.44 5.92
N ARG A 143 22.29 3.26 6.06
CA ARG A 143 22.45 4.15 7.21
C ARG A 143 21.24 5.07 7.37
N PHE A 144 20.84 5.74 6.29
CA PHE A 144 19.71 6.67 6.32
C PHE A 144 18.40 5.98 6.71
N VAL A 145 18.07 4.85 6.08
CA VAL A 145 16.83 4.10 6.37
C VAL A 145 16.82 3.62 7.82
N THR A 146 17.97 3.17 8.33
CA THR A 146 18.11 2.72 9.72
C THR A 146 17.90 3.87 10.70
N GLU A 147 18.57 5.01 10.50
CA GLU A 147 18.43 6.20 11.34
C GLU A 147 16.99 6.76 11.28
N HIS A 148 16.40 6.82 10.08
CA HIS A 148 15.03 7.28 9.87
C HIS A 148 14.00 6.42 10.60
N ALA A 149 14.11 5.09 10.50
CA ALA A 149 13.22 4.17 11.23
C ALA A 149 13.39 4.32 12.75
N TYR A 150 14.62 4.54 13.22
CA TYR A 150 14.90 4.76 14.64
C TYR A 150 14.28 6.05 15.14
N GLU A 151 14.30 7.12 14.33
CA GLU A 151 13.70 8.42 14.67
C GLU A 151 12.17 8.42 14.62
N ASN A 152 11.57 7.54 13.80
CA ASN A 152 10.12 7.45 13.58
C ASN A 152 9.55 6.08 14.01
N PRO A 153 9.65 5.69 15.29
CA PRO A 153 9.12 4.41 15.75
C PRO A 153 7.58 4.41 15.70
N MET A 154 6.97 3.31 15.29
CA MET A 154 5.51 3.17 15.14
C MET A 154 5.04 1.83 15.69
N PHE A 155 3.99 1.83 16.54
CA PHE A 155 3.26 0.60 16.83
C PHE A 155 2.38 0.20 15.64
N VAL A 156 1.95 -1.07 15.61
CA VAL A 156 1.06 -1.58 14.56
C VAL A 156 -0.27 -0.80 14.52
N GLU A 157 -0.78 -0.39 15.68
CA GLU A 157 -1.99 0.42 15.82
C GLU A 157 -1.80 1.86 15.31
N ASP A 158 -0.58 2.42 15.43
CA ASP A 158 -0.27 3.76 14.96
C ASP A 158 -0.26 3.81 13.44
N VAL A 159 0.29 2.77 12.79
CA VAL A 159 0.27 2.62 11.33
C VAL A 159 -1.17 2.61 10.82
N VAL A 160 -2.03 1.76 11.40
CA VAL A 160 -3.45 1.66 10.99
C VAL A 160 -4.18 2.98 11.20
N ARG A 161 -3.97 3.65 12.34
CA ARG A 161 -4.56 4.96 12.63
C ARG A 161 -4.12 6.04 11.65
N CYS A 162 -2.84 6.06 11.30
CA CYS A 162 -2.28 7.01 10.34
C CYS A 162 -2.90 6.82 8.95
N VAL A 163 -2.89 5.60 8.42
CA VAL A 163 -3.43 5.29 7.09
C VAL A 163 -4.92 5.60 7.03
N ALA A 164 -5.71 5.14 8.01
CA ALA A 164 -7.13 5.44 8.07
C ALA A 164 -7.41 6.95 8.14
N GLY A 165 -6.57 7.72 8.84
CA GLY A 165 -6.65 9.17 8.91
C GLY A 165 -6.41 9.87 7.56
N ILE A 166 -5.58 9.29 6.69
CA ILE A 166 -5.37 9.77 5.32
C ILE A 166 -6.56 9.39 4.44
N LEU A 167 -6.97 8.12 4.46
CA LEU A 167 -8.07 7.64 3.62
C LEU A 167 -9.40 8.35 3.91
N LYS A 168 -9.71 8.63 5.20
CA LYS A 168 -10.90 9.41 5.60
C LYS A 168 -10.97 10.81 5.01
N LYS A 169 -9.84 11.42 4.66
CA LYS A 169 -9.79 12.77 4.06
C LYS A 169 -10.05 12.72 2.56
N ASN A 170 -9.90 11.56 1.93
CA ASN A 170 -10.10 11.39 0.49
C ASN A 170 -11.58 11.19 0.17
N LYS A 171 -12.23 12.24 -0.33
CA LYS A 171 -13.66 12.25 -0.70
C LYS A 171 -14.04 11.23 -1.78
N ASN A 172 -13.06 10.69 -2.50
CA ASN A 172 -13.32 9.68 -3.52
C ASN A 172 -13.47 8.28 -2.91
N ILE A 173 -12.99 8.06 -1.69
CA ILE A 173 -13.11 6.79 -0.97
C ILE A 173 -14.45 6.79 -0.24
N LYS A 174 -15.26 5.77 -0.51
CA LYS A 174 -16.58 5.57 0.09
C LYS A 174 -16.52 4.71 1.35
N TRP A 175 -15.63 3.73 1.33
CA TRP A 175 -15.42 2.78 2.42
C TRP A 175 -13.98 2.27 2.35
N PHE A 176 -13.40 1.95 3.50
CA PHE A 176 -12.13 1.23 3.54
C PHE A 176 -12.02 0.29 4.76
N ARG A 177 -11.10 -0.67 4.64
CA ARG A 177 -10.54 -1.45 5.76
C ARG A 177 -9.04 -1.39 5.68
N VAL A 178 -8.37 -1.03 6.77
CA VAL A 178 -6.92 -1.06 6.91
C VAL A 178 -6.55 -2.08 7.98
N GLU A 179 -5.68 -3.00 7.62
CA GLU A 179 -5.11 -4.03 8.48
C GLU A 179 -3.60 -3.87 8.47
N ALA A 180 -2.92 -4.00 9.60
CA ALA A 180 -1.47 -4.08 9.66
C ALA A 180 -1.07 -5.30 10.47
N GLU A 181 -0.12 -6.06 9.94
CA GLU A 181 0.46 -7.24 10.58
C GLU A 181 1.99 -7.09 10.62
N ASN A 182 2.56 -7.10 11.82
CA ASN A 182 3.99 -7.08 12.06
C ASN A 182 4.48 -8.49 12.42
N PHE A 183 5.49 -8.97 11.70
CA PHE A 183 6.15 -10.25 11.97
C PHE A 183 7.24 -10.05 13.02
N GLU A 184 6.86 -10.08 14.30
CA GLU A 184 7.73 -9.70 15.41
C GLU A 184 9.06 -10.45 15.41
N SER A 185 10.16 -9.70 15.47
CA SER A 185 11.52 -10.24 15.33
C SER A 185 12.00 -11.03 16.54
N ILE A 186 11.41 -10.79 17.72
CA ILE A 186 11.82 -11.36 19.02
C ILE A 186 10.72 -12.19 19.68
N HIS A 187 9.60 -12.40 18.98
CA HIS A 187 8.46 -13.15 19.48
C HIS A 187 8.02 -14.18 18.44
N ASN A 188 7.43 -15.29 18.89
CA ASN A 188 6.87 -16.32 18.00
C ASN A 188 5.37 -16.10 17.75
N HIS A 189 4.97 -14.84 17.56
CA HIS A 189 3.62 -14.42 17.20
C HIS A 189 3.69 -13.09 16.46
N ASN A 190 2.65 -12.80 15.66
CA ASN A 190 2.55 -11.52 14.96
C ASN A 190 1.74 -10.52 15.78
N ALA A 191 2.06 -9.24 15.67
CA ALA A 191 1.23 -8.17 16.19
C ALA A 191 0.30 -7.68 15.07
N TYR A 192 -0.99 -7.53 15.37
CA TYR A 192 -2.02 -7.21 14.37
C TYR A 192 -2.95 -6.10 14.86
N ALA A 193 -3.30 -5.18 13.96
CA ALA A 193 -4.33 -4.18 14.18
C ALA A 193 -5.19 -4.00 12.92
N MET A 194 -6.46 -3.62 13.11
CA MET A 194 -7.38 -3.35 12.01
C MET A 194 -8.35 -2.22 12.35
N THR A 195 -8.71 -1.43 11.35
CA THR A 195 -9.79 -0.45 11.43
C THR A 195 -10.55 -0.38 10.10
N GLU A 196 -11.80 0.04 10.16
CA GLU A 196 -12.64 0.27 9.00
C GLU A 196 -13.43 1.57 9.17
N GLY A 197 -13.86 2.17 8.05
CA GLY A 197 -14.67 3.38 8.08
C GLY A 197 -14.95 3.97 6.71
#